data_AF-A0A543JJ93-F1
#
_entry.id   AF-A0A543JJ93-F1
#
_cell.length_a   1.000
_cell.length_b   1.000
_cell.length_c   1.000
_cell.angle_alpha   90.00
_cell.angle_beta   90.00
_cell.angle_gamma   90.00
#
_symmetry.space_group_name_H-M   'P 1'
#
loop_
_entity.id
_entity.type
_entity.pdbx_description
1 polymer ?
#
loop_
_entity_poly.entity_id
_entity_poly.type
_entity_poly.pdbx_seq_one_letter_code
_entity_poly.pdbx_strand_id
1 'polypeptide(L)'
;MSAGGGTKAIIAALVANAGIAAAKFVGFLITGSSSMLAESVHSVADTSNQGLLLLGQKTARRKATLNHPFGFGRDRYFYSFIVALMLFSLGSVFALYEGIHKLESHEELSSPIVAVIILVVAIGLETYSFRTAIVESKAIKGDATWWQFIRQSKVPELPVVLLEDAGALFGLVLALMGVGLSTLTGDPVWDAIGTICIGVLLGVIAVILIVEMKSLLIGEGASPAELDVIVDELAAGKVQRVIHIRTQYIGPDEMLVAAKIALNPGLPIDEVAAAIDAAEQRVRNKVPSARLIYLEPDLDRSLTAQS
;
A
#
# COMPACT_ATOMS: atom_id res chain seq x y z
N MET A 1 15.03 0.11 10.15
CA MET A 1 15.54 0.91 9.01
C MET A 1 14.50 0.99 7.87
N SER A 2 13.19 1.02 8.15
CA SER A 2 12.14 0.85 7.12
C SER A 2 11.59 2.16 6.52
N ALA A 3 11.84 3.31 7.16
CA ALA A 3 11.30 4.60 6.72
C ALA A 3 11.92 5.16 5.42
N GLY A 4 13.04 4.61 4.93
CA GLY A 4 13.78 5.16 3.80
C GLY A 4 13.38 4.63 2.41
N GLY A 5 12.97 3.36 2.31
CA GLY A 5 12.68 2.71 1.02
C GLY A 5 11.37 3.21 0.38
N GLY A 6 10.30 3.30 1.19
CA GLY A 6 9.00 3.77 0.70
C GLY A 6 9.04 5.20 0.15
N THR A 7 9.71 6.13 0.82
CA THR A 7 9.81 7.53 0.35
C THR A 7 10.59 7.64 -0.97
N LYS A 8 11.66 6.86 -1.16
CA LYS A 8 12.42 6.87 -2.43
C LYS A 8 11.57 6.36 -3.59
N ALA A 9 10.86 5.25 -3.40
CA ALA A 9 9.97 4.69 -4.41
C ALA A 9 8.87 5.69 -4.80
N ILE A 10 8.22 6.33 -3.83
CA ILE A 10 7.16 7.32 -4.09
C ILE A 10 7.71 8.55 -4.83
N ILE A 11 8.90 9.05 -4.45
CA ILE A 11 9.52 10.19 -5.13
C ILE A 11 9.92 9.81 -6.57
N ALA A 12 10.49 8.63 -6.77
CA ALA A 12 10.85 8.15 -8.10
C ALA A 12 9.60 8.02 -9.00
N ALA A 13 8.52 7.41 -8.49
CA ALA A 13 7.24 7.32 -9.18
C ALA A 13 6.65 8.70 -9.46
N LEU A 14 6.70 9.64 -8.50
CA LEU A 14 6.21 11.01 -8.70
C LEU A 14 6.97 11.72 -9.82
N VAL A 15 8.30 11.62 -9.86
CA VAL A 15 9.11 12.26 -10.90
C VAL A 15 8.85 11.62 -12.26
N ALA A 16 8.72 10.29 -12.31
CA ALA A 16 8.39 9.58 -13.55
C ALA A 16 7.00 9.98 -14.07
N ASN A 17 5.97 9.91 -13.23
CA ASN A 17 4.58 10.23 -13.57
C ASN A 17 4.41 11.71 -13.95
N ALA A 18 5.07 12.62 -13.24
CA ALA A 18 5.08 14.04 -13.61
C ALA A 18 5.76 14.27 -14.98
N GLY A 19 6.85 13.55 -15.26
CA GLY A 19 7.52 13.58 -16.57
C GLY A 19 6.61 13.08 -17.71
N ILE A 20 5.90 11.98 -17.48
CA ILE A 20 4.91 11.42 -18.41
C ILE A 20 3.77 12.41 -18.64
N ALA A 21 3.22 12.99 -17.57
CA ALA A 21 2.15 13.98 -17.65
C ALA A 21 2.57 15.22 -18.46
N ALA A 22 3.78 15.73 -18.24
CA ALA A 22 4.32 16.85 -18.99
C ALA A 22 4.51 16.51 -20.49
N ALA A 23 5.04 15.33 -20.80
CA ALA A 23 5.22 14.87 -22.17
C ALA A 23 3.88 14.74 -22.92
N LYS A 24 2.87 14.12 -22.27
CA LYS A 24 1.51 14.01 -22.83
C LYS A 24 0.87 15.38 -23.05
N PHE A 25 1.05 16.31 -22.11
CA PHE A 25 0.49 17.66 -22.22
C PHE A 25 1.13 18.47 -23.35
N VAL A 26 2.45 18.36 -23.54
CA VAL A 26 3.12 18.95 -24.72
C VAL A 26 2.62 18.29 -26.00
N GLY A 27 2.43 16.97 -26.01
CA GLY A 27 1.81 16.25 -27.13
C GLY A 27 0.41 16.78 -27.46
N PHE A 28 -0.40 17.09 -26.45
CA PHE A 28 -1.68 17.78 -26.64
C PHE A 28 -1.51 19.16 -27.28
N LEU A 29 -0.61 20.02 -26.77
CA LEU A 29 -0.42 21.36 -27.32
C LEU A 29 0.01 21.35 -28.80
N ILE A 30 0.76 20.32 -29.21
CA ILE A 30 1.21 20.15 -30.59
C ILE A 30 0.08 19.60 -31.47
N THR A 31 -0.66 18.59 -30.97
CA THR A 31 -1.65 17.86 -31.77
C THR A 31 -3.04 18.49 -31.76
N GLY A 32 -3.35 19.32 -30.76
CA GLY A 32 -4.69 19.83 -30.48
C GLY A 32 -5.71 18.75 -30.11
N SER A 33 -5.27 17.51 -29.86
CA SER A 33 -6.17 16.36 -29.70
C SER A 33 -6.82 16.31 -28.32
N SER A 34 -8.15 16.28 -28.27
CA SER A 34 -8.92 16.10 -27.03
C SER A 34 -8.55 14.80 -26.31
N SER A 35 -8.24 13.74 -27.06
CA SER A 35 -7.75 12.46 -26.51
C SER A 35 -6.41 12.63 -25.79
N MET A 36 -5.49 13.45 -26.33
CA MET A 36 -4.21 13.73 -25.67
C MET A 36 -4.36 14.58 -24.41
N LEU A 37 -5.33 15.49 -24.38
CA LEU A 37 -5.66 16.24 -23.17
C LEU A 37 -6.19 15.30 -22.07
N ALA A 38 -7.11 14.39 -22.41
CA ALA A 38 -7.66 13.41 -21.47
C ALA A 38 -6.56 12.51 -20.88
N GLU A 39 -5.65 12.02 -21.72
CA GLU A 39 -4.48 11.24 -21.30
C GLU A 39 -3.53 12.03 -20.38
N SER A 40 -3.38 13.34 -20.61
CA SER A 40 -2.58 14.22 -19.76
C SER A 40 -3.22 14.41 -18.38
N VAL A 41 -4.55 14.60 -18.34
CA VAL A 41 -5.32 14.70 -17.10
C VAL A 41 -5.23 13.40 -16.30
N HIS A 42 -5.24 12.25 -16.96
CA HIS A 42 -5.05 10.96 -16.31
C HIS A 42 -3.68 10.88 -15.61
N SER A 43 -2.59 11.20 -16.30
CA SER A 43 -1.25 11.17 -15.68
C SER A 43 -1.05 12.24 -14.58
N VAL A 44 -1.83 13.32 -14.58
CA VAL A 44 -1.89 14.27 -13.44
C VAL A 44 -2.62 13.64 -12.24
N ALA A 45 -3.70 12.89 -12.49
CA ALA A 45 -4.37 12.13 -11.44
C ALA A 45 -3.43 11.08 -10.82
N ASP A 46 -2.65 10.37 -11.64
CA ASP A 46 -1.64 9.42 -11.17
C ASP A 46 -0.57 10.13 -10.33
N THR A 47 -0.03 11.24 -10.81
CA THR A 47 0.92 12.06 -10.03
C THR A 47 0.34 12.52 -8.68
N SER A 48 -0.98 12.73 -8.63
CA SER A 48 -1.69 13.10 -7.40
C SER A 48 -1.74 11.95 -6.39
N ASN A 49 -1.72 10.68 -6.83
CA ASN A 49 -1.56 9.51 -5.94
C ASN A 49 -0.30 9.67 -5.09
N GLN A 50 0.85 9.88 -5.74
CA GLN A 50 2.12 10.02 -5.03
C GLN A 50 2.12 11.27 -4.13
N GLY A 51 1.48 12.36 -4.55
CA GLY A 51 1.26 13.54 -3.71
C GLY A 51 0.50 13.23 -2.41
N LEU A 52 -0.58 12.46 -2.50
CA LEU A 52 -1.37 12.02 -1.33
C LEU A 52 -0.56 11.07 -0.43
N LEU A 53 0.19 10.14 -0.99
CA LEU A 53 1.07 9.25 -0.22
C LEU A 53 2.16 10.03 0.53
N LEU A 54 2.80 11.01 -0.12
CA LEU A 54 3.77 11.90 0.51
C LEU A 54 3.13 12.77 1.60
N LEU A 55 1.90 13.25 1.38
CA LEU A 55 1.15 13.98 2.39
C LEU A 55 0.90 13.09 3.61
N GLY A 56 0.47 11.85 3.42
CA GLY A 56 0.30 10.89 4.51
C GLY A 56 1.58 10.59 5.27
N GLN A 57 2.73 10.47 4.58
CA GLN A 57 4.03 10.35 5.25
C GLN A 57 4.38 11.58 6.07
N LYS A 58 4.10 12.78 5.55
CA LYS A 58 4.38 14.04 6.24
C LYS A 58 3.50 14.19 7.48
N THR A 59 2.20 13.95 7.35
CA THR A 59 1.25 14.12 8.45
C THR A 59 1.39 13.04 9.52
N ALA A 60 1.81 11.82 9.15
CA ALA A 60 2.09 10.75 10.11
C ALA A 60 3.28 11.01 11.03
N ARG A 61 4.21 11.89 10.63
CA ARG A 61 5.37 12.30 11.47
C ARG A 61 5.01 13.35 12.52
N ARG A 62 3.75 13.80 12.57
CA ARG A 62 3.30 14.74 13.60
C ARG A 62 3.39 14.07 14.99
N LYS A 63 3.79 14.85 15.98
CA LYS A 63 3.86 14.39 17.38
C LYS A 63 2.45 14.11 17.92
N ALA A 64 2.36 13.19 18.87
CA ALA A 64 1.15 12.92 19.62
C ALA A 64 0.60 14.17 20.31
N THR A 65 -0.72 14.26 20.40
CA THR A 65 -1.45 15.33 21.09
C THR A 65 -2.42 14.71 22.09
N LEU A 66 -3.06 15.52 22.95
CA LEU A 66 -4.06 15.01 23.89
C LEU A 66 -5.25 14.32 23.20
N ASN A 67 -5.65 14.81 22.02
CA ASN A 67 -6.72 14.20 21.22
C ASN A 67 -6.26 12.96 20.46
N HIS A 68 -4.96 12.83 20.21
CA HIS A 68 -4.34 11.72 19.49
C HIS A 68 -3.12 11.21 20.28
N PRO A 69 -3.34 10.51 21.41
CA PRO A 69 -2.28 10.14 22.35
C PRO A 69 -1.27 9.15 21.75
N PHE A 70 -1.69 8.37 20.75
CA PHE A 70 -0.84 7.44 20.01
C PHE A 70 -0.23 8.06 18.75
N GLY A 71 -0.34 9.37 18.55
CA GLY A 71 0.19 10.04 17.38
C GLY A 71 -0.65 9.86 16.12
N PHE A 72 -0.01 10.12 14.97
CA PHE A 72 -0.66 10.19 13.66
C PHE A 72 -0.18 9.11 12.69
N GLY A 73 0.47 8.04 13.18
CA GLY A 73 1.04 6.97 12.34
C GLY A 73 0.05 6.39 11.31
N ARG A 74 -1.23 6.30 11.68
CA ARG A 74 -2.33 5.82 10.84
C ARG A 74 -2.65 6.72 9.64
N ASP A 75 -2.18 7.96 9.60
CA ASP A 75 -2.38 8.84 8.45
C ASP A 75 -1.82 8.21 7.17
N ARG A 76 -0.71 7.45 7.24
CA ARG A 76 -0.18 6.72 6.09
C ARG A 76 -1.19 5.70 5.53
N TYR A 77 -1.89 4.98 6.41
CA TYR A 77 -2.96 4.06 6.01
C TYR A 77 -4.16 4.82 5.45
N PHE A 78 -4.53 5.93 6.07
CA PHE A 78 -5.67 6.75 5.65
C PHE A 78 -5.48 7.31 4.23
N TYR A 79 -4.34 7.95 3.94
CA TYR A 79 -4.09 8.49 2.60
C TYR A 79 -3.93 7.39 1.55
N SER A 80 -3.36 6.24 1.91
CA SER A 80 -3.30 5.08 1.00
C SER A 80 -4.69 4.50 0.70
N PHE A 81 -5.58 4.50 1.70
CA PHE A 81 -6.98 4.14 1.52
C PHE A 81 -7.74 5.13 0.64
N ILE A 82 -7.49 6.45 0.79
CA ILE A 82 -8.08 7.48 -0.07
C ILE A 82 -7.63 7.31 -1.52
N VAL A 83 -6.35 7.00 -1.76
CA VAL A 83 -5.83 6.68 -3.11
C VAL A 83 -6.58 5.48 -3.70
N ALA A 84 -6.67 4.37 -2.94
CA ALA A 84 -7.40 3.18 -3.36
C ALA A 84 -8.88 3.45 -3.67
N LEU A 85 -9.54 4.23 -2.80
CA LEU A 85 -10.96 4.52 -2.91
C LEU A 85 -11.27 5.49 -4.04
N MET A 86 -10.59 6.63 -4.11
CA MET A 86 -10.92 7.69 -5.05
C MET A 86 -10.39 7.38 -6.44
N LEU A 87 -9.10 7.09 -6.56
CA LEU A 87 -8.42 7.15 -7.86
C LEU A 87 -8.60 5.87 -8.67
N PHE A 88 -8.44 4.69 -8.04
CA PHE A 88 -8.70 3.42 -8.74
C PHE A 88 -10.19 3.15 -8.98
N SER A 89 -11.06 3.45 -8.01
CA SER A 89 -12.50 3.23 -8.23
C SER A 89 -13.07 4.19 -9.27
N LEU A 90 -12.68 5.47 -9.24
CA LEU A 90 -13.13 6.43 -10.24
C LEU A 90 -12.56 6.07 -11.62
N GLY A 91 -11.29 5.69 -11.70
CA GLY A 91 -10.66 5.22 -12.95
C GLY A 91 -11.36 3.98 -13.52
N SER A 92 -11.74 3.02 -12.66
CA SER A 92 -12.52 1.85 -13.03
C SER A 92 -13.91 2.23 -13.58
N VAL A 93 -14.66 3.05 -12.85
CA VAL A 93 -16.01 3.48 -13.27
C VAL A 93 -15.95 4.27 -14.58
N PHE A 94 -14.98 5.17 -14.71
CA PHE A 94 -14.79 5.97 -15.92
C PHE A 94 -14.46 5.09 -17.13
N ALA A 95 -13.51 4.16 -17.01
CA ALA A 95 -13.15 3.27 -18.10
C ALA A 95 -14.30 2.31 -18.47
N LEU A 96 -15.07 1.82 -17.50
CA LEU A 96 -16.27 1.02 -17.78
C LEU A 96 -17.33 1.85 -18.52
N TYR A 97 -17.60 3.07 -18.06
CA TYR A 97 -18.53 3.99 -18.71
C TYR A 97 -18.12 4.29 -20.15
N GLU A 98 -16.86 4.68 -20.35
CA GLU A 98 -16.30 4.97 -21.68
C GLU A 98 -16.36 3.76 -22.61
N GLY A 99 -16.00 2.58 -22.10
CA GLY A 99 -16.04 1.35 -22.88
C GLY A 99 -17.46 0.94 -23.29
N ILE A 100 -18.44 1.11 -22.40
CA ILE A 100 -19.86 0.88 -22.73
C ILE A 100 -20.35 1.93 -23.73
N HIS A 101 -19.98 3.20 -23.55
CA HIS A 101 -20.37 4.28 -24.45
C HIS A 101 -19.84 4.04 -25.87
N LYS A 102 -18.58 3.61 -26.02
CA LYS A 102 -17.98 3.26 -27.31
C LYS A 102 -18.70 2.09 -28.02
N LEU A 103 -19.22 1.12 -27.27
CA LEU A 103 -20.05 0.04 -27.84
C LEU A 103 -21.38 0.57 -28.39
N GLU A 104 -21.95 1.60 -27.77
CA GLU A 104 -23.23 2.18 -28.18
C GLU A 104 -23.06 3.15 -29.36
N SER A 105 -22.06 4.04 -29.31
CA SER A 105 -21.88 5.14 -30.27
C SER A 105 -21.15 4.74 -31.57
N HIS A 106 -20.45 3.60 -31.61
CA HIS A 106 -19.65 3.13 -32.76
C HIS A 106 -18.70 4.21 -33.32
N GLU A 107 -18.08 4.99 -32.45
CA GLU A 107 -17.16 6.05 -32.86
C GLU A 107 -15.87 5.47 -33.46
N GLU A 108 -15.49 5.95 -34.64
CA GLU A 108 -14.23 5.59 -35.29
C GLU A 108 -13.04 6.30 -34.63
N LEU A 109 -11.91 5.58 -34.56
CA LEU A 109 -10.65 6.13 -34.06
C LEU A 109 -10.10 7.17 -35.05
N SER A 110 -10.09 8.44 -34.64
CA SER A 110 -9.68 9.57 -35.48
C SER A 110 -8.19 9.58 -35.85
N SER A 111 -7.30 9.00 -35.03
CA SER A 111 -5.87 8.85 -35.38
C SER A 111 -5.22 7.65 -34.68
N PRO A 112 -5.40 6.44 -35.22
CA PRO A 112 -4.98 5.21 -34.53
C PRO A 112 -3.45 5.06 -34.44
N ILE A 113 -2.71 5.52 -35.45
CA ILE A 113 -1.24 5.42 -35.48
C ILE A 113 -0.61 6.27 -34.36
N VAL A 114 -1.17 7.46 -34.11
CA VAL A 114 -0.71 8.34 -33.02
C VAL A 114 -0.98 7.69 -31.67
N ALA A 115 -2.16 7.09 -31.48
CA ALA A 115 -2.49 6.36 -30.26
C ALA A 115 -1.51 5.20 -30.01
N VAL A 116 -1.21 4.40 -31.04
CA VAL A 116 -0.25 3.28 -30.94
C VAL A 116 1.15 3.75 -30.55
N ILE A 117 1.68 4.82 -31.17
CA ILE A 117 3.01 5.35 -30.83
C ILE A 117 3.06 5.78 -29.36
N ILE A 118 2.00 6.45 -28.89
CA ILE A 118 1.94 6.96 -27.52
C ILE A 118 1.82 5.82 -26.51
N LEU A 119 1.03 4.80 -26.81
CA LEU A 119 0.93 3.60 -25.98
C LEU A 119 2.29 2.88 -25.86
N VAL A 120 3.05 2.76 -26.96
CA VAL A 120 4.38 2.13 -26.94
C VAL A 120 5.37 2.95 -26.09
N VAL A 121 5.36 4.27 -26.21
CA VAL A 121 6.21 5.15 -25.39
C VAL A 121 5.80 5.05 -23.92
N ALA A 122 4.50 5.08 -23.63
CA ALA A 122 3.96 4.94 -22.28
C ALA A 122 4.37 3.61 -21.66
N ILE A 123 4.25 2.48 -22.38
CA ILE A 123 4.69 1.16 -21.93
C ILE A 123 6.18 1.17 -21.54
N GLY A 124 7.03 1.84 -22.33
CA GLY A 124 8.46 1.95 -22.02
C GLY A 124 8.74 2.70 -20.73
N LEU A 125 8.07 3.84 -20.51
CA LEU A 125 8.20 4.67 -19.31
C LEU A 125 7.62 3.96 -18.07
N GLU A 126 6.43 3.36 -18.23
CA GLU A 126 5.76 2.60 -17.18
C GLU A 126 6.57 1.38 -16.75
N THR A 127 7.17 0.67 -17.71
CA THR A 127 8.07 -0.46 -17.42
C THR A 127 9.27 -0.02 -16.59
N TYR A 128 9.80 1.19 -16.81
CA TYR A 128 10.89 1.73 -16.00
C TYR A 128 10.45 2.07 -14.57
N SER A 129 9.27 2.71 -14.40
CA SER A 129 8.68 2.96 -13.09
C SER A 129 8.45 1.66 -12.33
N PHE A 130 7.77 0.70 -12.96
CA PHE A 130 7.43 -0.59 -12.37
C PHE A 130 8.68 -1.37 -11.95
N ARG A 131 9.74 -1.36 -12.76
CA ARG A 131 11.03 -1.98 -12.40
C ARG A 131 11.63 -1.33 -11.16
N THR A 132 11.54 -0.01 -11.04
CA THR A 132 12.04 0.73 -9.86
C THR A 132 11.23 0.34 -8.62
N ALA A 133 9.90 0.31 -8.72
CA ALA A 133 9.02 -0.13 -7.64
C ALA A 133 9.32 -1.58 -7.20
N ILE A 134 9.56 -2.48 -8.16
CA ILE A 134 9.97 -3.87 -7.88
C ILE A 134 11.31 -3.92 -7.11
N VAL A 135 12.31 -3.15 -7.52
CA VAL A 135 13.64 -3.15 -6.90
C VAL A 135 13.57 -2.67 -5.45
N GLU A 136 12.90 -1.54 -5.20
CA GLU A 136 12.71 -1.01 -3.84
C GLU A 136 11.87 -1.95 -2.97
N SER A 137 10.85 -2.58 -3.56
CA SER A 137 9.98 -3.52 -2.83
C SER A 137 10.68 -4.84 -2.52
N LYS A 138 11.56 -5.34 -3.39
CA LYS A 138 12.32 -6.59 -3.13
C LYS A 138 13.17 -6.51 -1.86
N ALA A 139 13.71 -5.33 -1.55
CA ALA A 139 14.49 -5.13 -0.33
C ALA A 139 13.66 -5.34 0.96
N ILE A 140 12.34 -5.15 0.89
CA ILE A 140 11.42 -5.28 2.03
C ILE A 140 10.64 -6.60 1.95
N LYS A 141 10.36 -7.10 0.73
CA LYS A 141 9.65 -8.36 0.48
C LYS A 141 10.33 -9.56 1.14
N GLY A 142 11.67 -9.57 1.18
CA GLY A 142 12.44 -10.74 1.60
C GLY A 142 12.05 -11.97 0.77
N ASP A 143 11.76 -13.08 1.45
CA ASP A 143 11.39 -14.36 0.82
C ASP A 143 9.89 -14.52 0.51
N ALA A 144 9.04 -13.58 0.95
CA ALA A 144 7.59 -13.67 0.76
C ALA A 144 7.20 -13.63 -0.73
N THR A 145 6.12 -14.29 -1.15
CA THR A 145 5.60 -14.11 -2.51
C THR A 145 5.08 -12.68 -2.72
N TRP A 146 4.96 -12.22 -3.98
CA TRP A 146 4.38 -10.89 -4.25
C TRP A 146 2.96 -10.73 -3.72
N TRP A 147 2.15 -11.78 -3.81
CA TRP A 147 0.80 -11.76 -3.24
C TRP A 147 0.80 -11.65 -1.72
N GLN A 148 1.68 -12.40 -1.04
CA GLN A 148 1.87 -12.26 0.41
C GLN A 148 2.35 -10.86 0.76
N PHE A 149 3.27 -10.27 0.00
CA PHE A 149 3.74 -8.91 0.24
C PHE A 149 2.63 -7.87 0.13
N ILE A 150 1.80 -7.96 -0.92
CA ILE A 150 0.66 -7.05 -1.11
C ILE A 150 -0.31 -7.13 0.08
N ARG A 151 -0.59 -8.35 0.58
CA ARG A 151 -1.54 -8.56 1.69
C ARG A 151 -0.97 -8.35 3.09
N GLN A 152 0.32 -8.61 3.30
CA GLN A 152 0.90 -8.68 4.64
C GLN A 152 1.74 -7.45 4.97
N SER A 153 2.15 -6.65 3.97
CA SER A 153 2.96 -5.45 4.17
C SER A 153 2.23 -4.47 5.09
N LYS A 154 2.91 -4.06 6.17
CA LYS A 154 2.47 -2.97 7.04
C LYS A 154 2.87 -1.60 6.50
N VAL A 155 3.63 -1.56 5.41
CA VAL A 155 3.99 -0.34 4.69
C VAL A 155 3.03 -0.22 3.50
N PRO A 156 2.01 0.64 3.56
CA PRO A 156 0.92 0.65 2.58
C PRO A 156 1.36 1.19 1.22
N GLU A 157 2.38 2.06 1.18
CA GLU A 157 2.71 2.79 -0.04
C GLU A 157 3.32 1.90 -1.12
N LEU A 158 4.07 0.87 -0.73
CA LEU A 158 4.76 -0.01 -1.69
C LEU A 158 3.78 -0.95 -2.43
N PRO A 159 2.86 -1.67 -1.74
CA PRO A 159 1.81 -2.41 -2.42
C PRO A 159 0.94 -1.54 -3.33
N VAL A 160 0.61 -0.31 -2.91
CA VAL A 160 -0.18 0.63 -3.72
C VAL A 160 0.56 0.95 -5.02
N VAL A 161 1.80 1.43 -4.95
CA VAL A 161 2.59 1.80 -6.14
C VAL A 161 2.84 0.58 -7.04
N LEU A 162 3.10 -0.61 -6.48
CA LEU A 162 3.29 -1.81 -7.29
C LEU A 162 2.03 -2.21 -8.06
N LEU A 163 0.86 -2.16 -7.41
CA LEU A 163 -0.41 -2.50 -8.05
C LEU A 163 -0.86 -1.42 -9.04
N GLU A 164 -0.53 -0.15 -8.76
CA GLU A 164 -0.68 0.98 -9.69
C GLU A 164 0.09 0.74 -10.97
N ASP A 165 1.41 0.65 -10.88
CA ASP A 165 2.31 0.50 -12.04
C ASP A 165 2.03 -0.81 -12.81
N ALA A 166 1.71 -1.90 -12.10
CA ALA A 166 1.29 -3.14 -12.74
C ALA A 166 -0.05 -2.99 -13.49
N GLY A 167 -1.03 -2.35 -12.85
CA GLY A 167 -2.33 -2.07 -13.43
C GLY A 167 -2.23 -1.18 -14.67
N ALA A 168 -1.42 -0.12 -14.59
CA ALA A 168 -1.13 0.79 -15.69
C ALA A 168 -0.48 0.02 -16.85
N LEU A 169 0.56 -0.79 -16.59
CA LEU A 169 1.25 -1.55 -17.62
C LEU A 169 0.32 -2.56 -18.32
N PHE A 170 -0.44 -3.36 -17.55
CA PHE A 170 -1.41 -4.29 -18.12
C PHE A 170 -2.53 -3.55 -18.86
N GLY A 171 -2.98 -2.41 -18.34
CA GLY A 171 -3.97 -1.55 -18.98
C GLY A 171 -3.49 -1.00 -20.32
N LEU A 172 -2.25 -0.53 -20.40
CA LEU A 172 -1.63 -0.05 -21.64
C LEU A 172 -1.50 -1.18 -22.68
N VAL A 173 -1.18 -2.40 -22.25
CA VAL A 173 -1.14 -3.57 -23.14
C VAL A 173 -2.54 -3.91 -23.66
N LEU A 174 -3.57 -3.89 -22.80
CA LEU A 174 -4.96 -4.08 -23.20
C LEU A 174 -5.43 -3.00 -24.18
N ALA A 175 -5.09 -1.73 -23.93
CA ALA A 175 -5.39 -0.62 -24.83
C ALA A 175 -4.71 -0.82 -26.19
N LEU A 176 -3.43 -1.20 -26.20
CA LEU A 176 -2.68 -1.44 -27.43
C LEU A 176 -3.28 -2.59 -28.24
N MET A 177 -3.73 -3.66 -27.58
CA MET A 177 -4.44 -4.75 -28.26
C MET A 177 -5.80 -4.31 -28.79
N GLY A 178 -6.58 -3.54 -28.02
CA GLY A 178 -7.89 -3.03 -28.44
C GLY A 178 -7.80 -2.11 -29.67
N VAL A 179 -6.95 -1.08 -29.59
CA VAL A 179 -6.68 -0.16 -30.71
C VAL A 179 -6.07 -0.92 -31.90
N GLY A 180 -5.11 -1.81 -31.65
CA GLY A 180 -4.45 -2.61 -32.69
C GLY A 180 -5.43 -3.51 -33.45
N LEU A 181 -6.30 -4.23 -32.74
CA LEU A 181 -7.33 -5.06 -33.38
C LEU A 181 -8.36 -4.21 -34.12
N SER A 182 -8.85 -3.13 -33.51
CA SER A 182 -9.79 -2.20 -34.14
C SER A 182 -9.26 -1.68 -35.48
N THR A 183 -7.97 -1.33 -35.54
CA THR A 183 -7.34 -0.86 -36.79
C THR A 183 -7.13 -1.93 -37.83
N LEU A 184 -6.84 -3.17 -37.43
CA LEU A 184 -6.62 -4.28 -38.35
C LEU A 184 -7.94 -4.85 -38.90
N THR A 185 -8.99 -4.88 -38.09
CA THR A 185 -10.30 -5.42 -38.48
C THR A 185 -11.23 -4.36 -39.05
N GLY A 186 -10.97 -3.08 -38.79
CA GLY A 186 -11.88 -1.97 -39.09
C GLY A 186 -13.12 -1.97 -38.20
N ASP A 187 -13.08 -2.67 -37.06
CA ASP A 187 -14.23 -2.83 -36.16
C ASP A 187 -13.96 -2.12 -34.82
N PRO A 188 -14.65 -0.99 -34.52
CA PRO A 188 -14.42 -0.21 -33.31
C PRO A 188 -14.76 -0.96 -32.01
N VAL A 189 -15.51 -2.08 -32.09
CA VAL A 189 -15.88 -2.90 -30.94
C VAL A 189 -14.66 -3.41 -30.17
N TRP A 190 -13.53 -3.67 -30.84
CA TRP A 190 -12.31 -4.14 -30.17
C TRP A 190 -11.68 -3.10 -29.23
N ASP A 191 -11.74 -1.82 -29.59
CA ASP A 191 -11.26 -0.74 -28.73
C ASP A 191 -12.18 -0.58 -27.49
N ALA A 192 -13.49 -0.73 -27.69
CA ALA A 192 -14.46 -0.70 -26.63
C ALA A 192 -14.28 -1.86 -25.63
N ILE A 193 -14.08 -3.09 -26.13
CA ILE A 193 -13.76 -4.25 -25.28
C ILE A 193 -12.46 -4.03 -24.51
N GLY A 194 -11.40 -3.54 -25.17
CA GLY A 194 -10.13 -3.21 -24.51
C GLY A 194 -10.33 -2.23 -23.36
N THR A 195 -11.11 -1.18 -23.59
CA THR A 195 -11.45 -0.15 -22.60
C THR A 195 -12.23 -0.74 -21.41
N ILE A 196 -13.21 -1.63 -21.65
CA ILE A 196 -13.95 -2.34 -20.59
C ILE A 196 -13.02 -3.24 -19.77
N CYS A 197 -12.13 -3.98 -20.42
CA CYS A 197 -11.15 -4.84 -19.73
C CYS A 197 -10.25 -4.03 -18.80
N ILE A 198 -9.82 -2.83 -19.21
CA ILE A 198 -9.08 -1.89 -18.34
C ILE A 198 -9.94 -1.47 -17.14
N GLY A 199 -11.20 -1.12 -17.36
CA GLY A 199 -12.12 -0.76 -16.28
C GLY A 199 -12.31 -1.88 -15.25
N VAL A 200 -12.44 -3.12 -15.70
CA VAL A 200 -12.51 -4.30 -14.82
C VAL A 200 -11.19 -4.51 -14.07
N LEU A 201 -10.04 -4.40 -14.74
CA LEU A 201 -8.72 -4.53 -14.14
C LEU A 201 -8.52 -3.52 -13.01
N LEU A 202 -8.82 -2.24 -13.26
CA LEU A 202 -8.74 -1.18 -12.25
C LEU A 202 -9.70 -1.45 -11.09
N GLY A 203 -10.89 -1.96 -11.36
CA GLY A 203 -11.87 -2.32 -10.33
C GLY A 203 -11.37 -3.45 -9.42
N VAL A 204 -10.73 -4.48 -9.99
CA VAL A 204 -10.10 -5.57 -9.22
C VAL A 204 -8.98 -5.01 -8.33
N ILE A 205 -8.11 -4.15 -8.88
CA ILE A 205 -7.02 -3.52 -8.13
C ILE A 205 -7.59 -2.64 -7.01
N ALA A 206 -8.61 -1.84 -7.29
CA ALA A 206 -9.29 -1.00 -6.30
C ALA A 206 -9.81 -1.84 -5.14
N VAL A 207 -10.52 -2.94 -5.42
CA VAL A 207 -11.07 -3.83 -4.39
C VAL A 207 -9.97 -4.44 -3.54
N ILE A 208 -8.89 -4.93 -4.15
CA ILE A 208 -7.74 -5.48 -3.41
C ILE A 208 -7.18 -4.42 -2.47
N LEU A 209 -6.82 -3.24 -3.00
CA LEU A 209 -6.22 -2.17 -2.21
C LEU A 209 -7.17 -1.67 -1.10
N ILE A 210 -8.45 -1.49 -1.38
CA ILE A 210 -9.44 -1.06 -0.38
C ILE A 210 -9.51 -2.06 0.78
N VAL A 211 -9.56 -3.36 0.49
CA VAL A 211 -9.64 -4.41 1.52
C VAL A 211 -8.39 -4.40 2.40
N GLU A 212 -7.19 -4.37 1.79
CA GLU A 212 -5.93 -4.39 2.54
C GLU A 212 -5.73 -3.09 3.35
N MET A 213 -5.97 -1.92 2.74
CA MET A 213 -5.82 -0.63 3.43
C MET A 213 -6.84 -0.45 4.56
N LYS A 214 -8.08 -0.94 4.39
CA LYS A 214 -9.09 -0.96 5.44
C LYS A 214 -8.64 -1.81 6.63
N SER A 215 -8.04 -2.97 6.38
CA SER A 215 -7.53 -3.85 7.43
C SER A 215 -6.46 -3.15 8.27
N LEU A 216 -5.49 -2.50 7.61
CA LEU A 216 -4.45 -1.70 8.28
C LEU A 216 -5.02 -0.51 9.08
N LEU A 217 -6.08 0.14 8.58
CA LEU A 217 -6.77 1.22 9.29
C LEU A 217 -7.48 0.77 10.56
N ILE A 218 -8.12 -0.41 10.53
CA ILE A 218 -8.73 -1.03 11.71
C ILE A 218 -7.64 -1.38 12.74
N GLY A 219 -6.47 -1.76 12.24
CA GLY A 219 -5.25 -2.02 13.00
C GLY A 219 -5.01 -3.51 13.15
N GLU A 220 -4.11 -4.02 12.32
CA GLU A 220 -3.70 -5.42 12.32
C GLU A 220 -2.69 -5.73 13.44
N GLY A 221 -2.70 -6.97 13.91
CA GLY A 221 -1.71 -7.46 14.86
C GLY A 221 -0.35 -7.78 14.22
N ALA A 222 0.59 -8.17 15.07
CA ALA A 222 1.86 -8.77 14.66
C ALA A 222 1.61 -10.00 13.77
N SER A 223 2.49 -10.25 12.82
CA SER A 223 2.49 -11.53 12.10
C SER A 223 2.77 -12.69 13.08
N PRO A 224 2.40 -13.94 12.77
CA PRO A 224 2.65 -15.07 13.67
C PRO A 224 4.12 -15.18 14.08
N ALA A 225 5.05 -15.05 13.12
CA ALA A 225 6.48 -15.10 13.39
C ALA A 225 6.97 -13.93 14.28
N GLU A 226 6.45 -12.71 14.09
CA GLU A 226 6.77 -11.60 14.98
C GLU A 226 6.17 -11.79 16.36
N LEU A 227 4.94 -12.33 16.45
CA LEU A 227 4.27 -12.60 17.71
C LEU A 227 5.03 -13.64 18.54
N ASP A 228 5.49 -14.72 17.91
CA ASP A 228 6.28 -15.76 18.56
C ASP A 228 7.56 -15.16 19.17
N VAL A 229 8.27 -14.33 18.40
CA VAL A 229 9.46 -13.61 18.90
C VAL A 229 9.12 -12.70 20.08
N ILE A 230 8.00 -11.97 20.04
CA ILE A 230 7.58 -11.11 21.16
C ILE A 230 7.29 -11.97 22.39
N VAL A 231 6.56 -13.08 22.24
CA VAL A 231 6.19 -13.97 23.35
C VAL A 231 7.44 -14.59 23.97
N ASP A 232 8.37 -15.07 23.17
CA ASP A 232 9.63 -15.67 23.64
C ASP A 232 10.48 -14.66 24.42
N GLU A 233 10.63 -13.44 23.90
CA GLU A 233 11.42 -12.40 24.57
C GLU A 233 10.73 -11.88 25.83
N LEU A 234 9.39 -11.84 25.87
CA LEU A 234 8.63 -11.53 27.08
C LEU A 234 8.78 -12.63 28.14
N ALA A 235 8.74 -13.90 27.74
CA ALA A 235 8.86 -15.05 28.64
C ALA A 235 10.31 -15.36 29.08
N ALA A 236 11.30 -14.61 28.60
CA ALA A 236 12.67 -14.77 29.06
C ALA A 236 12.91 -14.18 30.47
N GLY A 237 13.75 -14.84 31.27
CA GLY A 237 14.18 -14.33 32.58
C GLY A 237 13.20 -14.59 33.72
N LYS A 238 12.76 -13.54 34.42
CA LYS A 238 11.90 -13.64 35.63
C LYS A 238 10.40 -13.74 35.31
N VAL A 239 10.02 -13.66 34.04
CA VAL A 239 8.65 -13.89 33.56
C VAL A 239 8.47 -15.38 33.32
N GLN A 240 7.50 -16.00 33.98
CA GLN A 240 7.23 -17.43 33.81
C GLN A 240 6.60 -17.73 32.45
N ARG A 241 5.60 -16.93 32.07
CA ARG A 241 4.92 -16.99 30.78
C ARG A 241 4.10 -15.74 30.48
N VAL A 242 3.71 -15.60 29.22
CA VAL A 242 2.70 -14.63 28.79
C VAL A 242 1.31 -15.27 28.96
N ILE A 243 0.44 -14.63 29.75
CA ILE A 243 -0.93 -15.12 30.01
C ILE A 243 -1.85 -14.77 28.83
N HIS A 244 -1.79 -13.52 28.39
CA HIS A 244 -2.57 -13.00 27.28
C HIS A 244 -1.84 -11.83 26.64
N ILE A 245 -1.87 -11.74 25.31
CA ILE A 245 -1.20 -10.69 24.55
C ILE A 245 -2.11 -10.19 23.44
N ARG A 246 -2.12 -8.87 23.22
CA ARG A 246 -2.70 -8.23 22.05
C ARG A 246 -1.67 -7.30 21.45
N THR A 247 -1.50 -7.41 20.15
CA THR A 247 -0.63 -6.52 19.38
C THR A 247 -1.46 -5.77 18.35
N GLN A 248 -1.06 -4.54 18.05
CA GLN A 248 -1.70 -3.75 17.00
C GLN A 248 -0.71 -2.76 16.40
N TYR A 249 -0.59 -2.74 15.08
CA TYR A 249 0.08 -1.68 14.35
C TYR A 249 -0.76 -0.39 14.40
N ILE A 250 -0.20 0.65 15.01
CA ILE A 250 -0.76 2.01 15.03
C ILE A 250 -0.11 2.93 14.00
N GLY A 251 0.93 2.44 13.32
CA GLY A 251 1.51 2.97 12.11
C GLY A 251 2.49 1.94 11.53
N PRO A 252 3.02 2.14 10.31
CA PRO A 252 3.89 1.16 9.66
C PRO A 252 5.16 0.80 10.45
N ASP A 253 5.65 1.76 11.24
CA ASP A 253 6.88 1.65 12.03
C ASP A 253 6.58 1.62 13.55
N GLU A 254 5.31 1.47 13.94
CA GLU A 254 4.88 1.60 15.32
C GLU A 254 3.77 0.61 15.68
N MET A 255 4.11 -0.29 16.58
CA MET A 255 3.26 -1.35 17.11
C MET A 255 3.08 -1.17 18.61
N LEU A 256 1.82 -1.31 19.02
CA LEU A 256 1.37 -1.46 20.39
C LEU A 256 1.43 -2.94 20.77
N VAL A 257 2.06 -3.23 21.91
CA VAL A 257 2.08 -4.53 22.55
C VAL A 257 1.46 -4.36 23.94
N ALA A 258 0.28 -4.95 24.16
CA ALA A 258 -0.37 -5.00 25.46
C ALA A 258 -0.42 -6.45 25.92
N ALA A 259 0.31 -6.77 26.98
CA ALA A 259 0.42 -8.15 27.47
C ALA A 259 0.23 -8.23 28.98
N LYS A 260 -0.40 -9.32 29.41
CA LYS A 260 -0.43 -9.76 30.80
C LYS A 260 0.62 -10.85 30.98
N ILE A 261 1.54 -10.64 31.92
CA ILE A 261 2.68 -11.52 32.16
C ILE A 261 2.62 -12.14 33.56
N ALA A 262 2.93 -13.43 33.65
CA ALA A 262 3.00 -14.15 34.91
C ALA A 262 4.39 -13.97 35.54
N LEU A 263 4.43 -13.46 36.77
CA LEU A 263 5.65 -13.33 37.56
C LEU A 263 5.65 -14.29 38.75
N ASN A 264 6.84 -14.58 39.28
CA ASN A 264 6.98 -15.41 40.48
C ASN A 264 6.25 -14.78 41.67
N PRO A 265 5.47 -15.57 42.45
CA PRO A 265 4.88 -15.09 43.69
C PRO A 265 5.95 -14.61 44.68
N GLY A 266 5.64 -13.55 45.44
CA GLY A 266 6.52 -13.05 46.50
C GLY A 266 7.71 -12.20 46.02
N LEU A 267 7.79 -11.85 44.73
CA LEU A 267 8.77 -10.88 44.25
C LEU A 267 8.52 -9.49 44.87
N PRO A 268 9.56 -8.80 45.36
CA PRO A 268 9.44 -7.43 45.79
C PRO A 268 9.19 -6.49 44.59
N ILE A 269 8.55 -5.34 44.84
CA ILE A 269 8.03 -4.45 43.79
C ILE A 269 9.15 -3.90 42.88
N ASP A 270 10.33 -3.65 43.42
CA ASP A 270 11.53 -3.22 42.68
C ASP A 270 12.01 -4.30 41.70
N GLU A 271 11.97 -5.57 42.09
CA GLU A 271 12.29 -6.68 41.19
C GLU A 271 11.22 -6.89 40.11
N VAL A 272 9.94 -6.63 40.43
CA VAL A 272 8.85 -6.64 39.43
C VAL A 272 9.08 -5.56 38.38
N ALA A 273 9.39 -4.32 38.80
CA ALA A 273 9.69 -3.21 37.90
C ALA A 273 10.90 -3.53 37.01
N ALA A 274 12.00 -4.02 37.60
CA ALA A 274 13.19 -4.41 36.85
C ALA A 274 12.92 -5.56 35.85
N ALA A 275 12.04 -6.51 36.19
CA ALA A 275 11.66 -7.60 35.29
C ALA A 275 10.87 -7.08 34.08
N ILE A 276 9.93 -6.15 34.30
CA ILE A 276 9.15 -5.48 33.25
C ILE A 276 10.08 -4.70 32.32
N ASP A 277 10.95 -3.83 32.87
CA ASP A 277 11.88 -3.01 32.08
C ASP A 277 12.81 -3.88 31.22
N ALA A 278 13.32 -4.97 31.79
CA ALA A 278 14.17 -5.91 31.07
C ALA A 278 13.39 -6.62 29.94
N ALA A 279 12.13 -6.99 30.16
CA ALA A 279 11.29 -7.62 29.14
C ALA A 279 10.97 -6.64 28.00
N GLU A 280 10.63 -5.40 28.31
CA GLU A 280 10.43 -4.35 27.31
C GLU A 280 11.68 -4.14 26.46
N GLN A 281 12.85 -4.03 27.08
CA GLN A 281 14.10 -3.77 26.36
C GLN A 281 14.46 -4.92 25.41
N ARG A 282 14.25 -6.17 25.82
CA ARG A 282 14.48 -7.34 24.96
C ARG A 282 13.58 -7.32 23.73
N VAL A 283 12.27 -7.08 23.93
CA VAL A 283 11.29 -6.98 22.85
C VAL A 283 11.66 -5.83 21.90
N ARG A 284 12.01 -4.64 22.41
CA ARG A 284 12.42 -3.49 21.58
C ARG A 284 13.66 -3.76 20.74
N ASN A 285 14.62 -4.50 21.30
CA ASN A 285 15.86 -4.86 20.60
C ASN A 285 15.61 -5.83 19.44
N LYS A 286 14.69 -6.78 19.60
CA LYS A 286 14.37 -7.81 18.60
C LYS A 286 13.31 -7.38 17.60
N VAL A 287 12.35 -6.58 18.05
CA VAL A 287 11.21 -6.10 17.27
C VAL A 287 11.16 -4.57 17.38
N PRO A 288 11.96 -3.85 16.57
CA PRO A 288 12.07 -2.39 16.66
C PRO A 288 10.75 -1.61 16.42
N SER A 289 9.76 -2.25 15.79
CA SER A 289 8.43 -1.68 15.61
C SER A 289 7.62 -1.65 16.92
N ALA A 290 7.93 -2.50 17.92
CA ALA A 290 7.25 -2.54 19.22
C ALA A 290 7.64 -1.33 20.11
N ARG A 291 7.15 -0.15 19.75
CA ARG A 291 7.50 1.12 20.44
C ARG A 291 6.62 1.40 21.64
N LEU A 292 5.38 0.94 21.66
CA LEU A 292 4.48 1.08 22.79
C LEU A 292 4.28 -0.29 23.41
N ILE A 293 4.77 -0.48 24.63
CA ILE A 293 4.65 -1.74 25.35
C ILE A 293 3.97 -1.43 26.69
N TYR A 294 2.90 -2.17 26.99
CA TYR A 294 2.21 -2.13 28.28
C TYR A 294 2.15 -3.55 28.82
N LEU A 295 2.89 -3.79 29.91
CA LEU A 295 2.93 -5.08 30.59
C LEU A 295 2.18 -4.99 31.91
N GLU A 296 1.13 -5.79 32.05
CA GLU A 296 0.39 -5.96 33.29
C GLU A 296 0.94 -7.20 34.03
N PRO A 297 1.61 -7.02 35.19
CA PRO A 297 2.05 -8.17 35.98
C PRO A 297 0.85 -8.84 36.67
N ASP A 298 0.80 -10.17 36.64
CA ASP A 298 -0.20 -10.97 37.35
C ASP A 298 0.42 -12.27 37.88
N LEU A 299 -0.35 -12.99 38.70
CA LEU A 299 -0.03 -14.31 39.20
C LEU A 299 -0.70 -15.38 38.32
N ASP A 300 0.02 -16.46 38.05
CA ASP A 300 -0.56 -17.57 37.30
C ASP A 300 -1.54 -18.38 38.16
N ARG A 301 -2.83 -18.12 37.98
CA ARG A 301 -3.91 -18.82 38.69
C ARG A 301 -4.25 -20.19 38.11
N SER A 302 -3.74 -20.52 36.92
CA SER A 302 -3.99 -21.84 36.31
C SER A 302 -3.20 -22.96 37.00
N LEU A 303 -2.07 -22.61 37.62
CA LEU A 303 -1.27 -23.52 38.45
C LEU A 303 -1.92 -23.80 39.82
N THR A 304 -2.76 -22.87 40.31
CA THR A 304 -3.44 -23.00 41.62
C THR A 304 -4.73 -23.82 41.55
N ALA A 305 -5.30 -24.01 40.35
CA ALA A 305 -6.52 -24.83 40.16
C ALA A 305 -6.23 -26.34 40.09
N GLN A 306 -4.97 -26.75 40.08
CA GLN A 306 -4.53 -28.16 40.01
C GLN A 306 -3.99 -28.71 41.35
N SER A 307 -4.02 -27.91 42.43
CA SER A 307 -3.62 -28.27 43.79
C SER A 307 -4.81 -28.25 44.74
#